data_AF-A0A1L3IAZ3-F1
#
_entry.id   AF-A0A1L3IAZ3-F1
#
_cell.length_a   1.000
_cell.length_b   1.000
_cell.length_c   1.000
_cell.angle_alpha   90.00
_cell.angle_beta   90.00
_cell.angle_gamma   90.00
#
_symmetry.space_group_name_H-M   'P 1'
#
loop_
_entity.id
_entity.type
_entity.pdbx_description
1 polymer ?
#
loop_
_entity_poly.entity_id
_entity_poly.type
_entity_poly.pdbx_seq_one_letter_code
_entity_poly.pdbx_strand_id
1 'polypeptide(L)'
;MTDSVHISQAFNMVKSMFIHETIESDVQIGDDGSDFHFGGRGEDLVLGRGGNDFAWLGGGDDVALGGLGNDVVIGNRGDDLISGGSGNDTLLGGHGDDLLADGAGNDKSRGGNGNDVLVDGTGSDVLHGGAGSDVFLFTQAELYGGETGADNNRFIGGGGHDTLVLRLEEDADIPDIEFGRGGKITIDDLGITARGIEKIEIVHGLDLAGTELENHTLAEEAMLWGFI
;
A
#
# COMPACT_ATOMS: atom_id res chain seq x y z
N MET A 1 -20.08 34.65 -16.43
CA MET A 1 -19.22 34.36 -15.26
C MET A 1 -18.68 32.91 -15.35
N THR A 2 -18.27 32.45 -16.53
CA THR A 2 -17.84 31.06 -16.77
C THR A 2 -16.42 30.96 -17.34
N ASP A 3 -15.83 32.08 -17.77
CA ASP A 3 -14.51 32.08 -18.42
C ASP A 3 -13.34 32.07 -17.43
N SER A 4 -13.55 32.49 -16.18
CA SER A 4 -12.49 32.56 -15.16
C SER A 4 -12.14 31.20 -14.54
N VAL A 5 -13.08 30.25 -14.53
CA VAL A 5 -12.85 28.89 -13.97
C VAL A 5 -12.03 28.03 -14.93
N HIS A 6 -12.29 28.11 -16.24
CA HIS A 6 -11.51 27.38 -17.24
C HIS A 6 -10.09 27.94 -17.43
N ILE A 7 -9.89 29.25 -17.24
CA ILE A 7 -8.56 29.85 -17.28
C ILE A 7 -7.73 29.43 -16.06
N SER A 8 -8.34 29.30 -14.88
CA SER A 8 -7.67 28.81 -13.66
C SER A 8 -7.14 27.39 -13.81
N GLN A 9 -7.97 26.46 -14.31
CA GLN A 9 -7.57 25.08 -14.56
C GLN A 9 -6.49 25.00 -15.64
N ALA A 10 -6.61 25.76 -16.73
CA ALA A 10 -5.58 25.83 -17.77
C ALA A 10 -4.26 26.45 -17.26
N PHE A 11 -4.29 27.42 -16.35
CA PHE A 11 -3.09 28.04 -15.78
C PHE A 11 -2.38 27.12 -14.77
N ASN A 12 -3.14 26.36 -13.99
CA ASN A 12 -2.60 25.33 -13.09
C ASN A 12 -2.00 24.17 -13.89
N MET A 13 -2.66 23.73 -14.98
CA MET A 13 -2.10 22.75 -15.91
C MET A 13 -0.84 23.24 -16.62
N VAL A 14 -0.77 24.53 -17.00
CA VAL A 14 0.44 25.10 -17.63
C VAL A 14 1.56 25.28 -16.62
N LYS A 15 1.28 25.63 -15.35
CA LYS A 15 2.28 25.63 -14.28
C LYS A 15 2.80 24.22 -14.00
N SER A 16 1.94 23.22 -13.87
CA SER A 16 2.36 21.83 -13.62
C SER A 16 3.16 21.23 -14.80
N MET A 17 2.91 21.71 -16.02
CA MET A 17 3.69 21.34 -17.20
C MET A 17 5.14 21.87 -17.19
N PHE A 18 5.48 22.84 -16.32
CA PHE A 18 6.86 23.33 -16.12
C PHE A 18 7.51 22.83 -14.82
N ILE A 19 6.77 22.22 -13.88
CA ILE A 19 7.31 21.72 -12.58
C ILE A 19 8.02 20.36 -12.73
N HIS A 20 7.65 19.53 -13.71
CA HIS A 20 8.25 18.20 -13.97
C HIS A 20 9.76 18.17 -14.27
N GLU A 21 10.42 19.32 -14.42
CA GLU A 21 11.88 19.40 -14.62
C GLU A 21 12.63 20.04 -13.44
N THR A 22 11.92 20.48 -12.40
CA THR A 22 12.56 21.06 -11.23
C THR A 22 13.09 19.95 -10.31
N ILE A 23 14.25 20.21 -9.72
CA ILE A 23 14.85 19.39 -8.65
C ILE A 23 14.46 19.94 -7.27
N GLU A 24 13.46 20.82 -7.23
CA GLU A 24 13.01 21.46 -6.01
C GLU A 24 12.02 20.52 -5.31
N SER A 25 12.07 20.54 -3.98
CA SER A 25 11.10 19.89 -3.12
C SER A 25 9.90 20.82 -2.93
N ASP A 26 8.71 20.34 -3.28
CA ASP A 26 7.47 21.09 -3.23
C ASP A 26 6.49 20.57 -2.18
N VAL A 27 5.59 21.46 -1.75
CA VAL A 27 4.42 21.09 -0.93
C VAL A 27 3.17 21.42 -1.74
N GLN A 28 2.38 20.40 -2.06
CA GLN A 28 1.13 20.52 -2.82
C GLN A 28 -0.04 20.10 -1.94
N ILE A 29 -1.05 20.95 -1.88
CA ILE A 29 -2.23 20.74 -1.04
C ILE A 29 -3.46 20.94 -1.90
N GLY A 30 -4.29 19.91 -2.00
CA GLY A 30 -5.59 19.90 -2.65
C GLY A 30 -6.66 20.64 -1.85
N ASP A 31 -7.86 20.67 -2.41
CA ASP A 31 -9.07 21.11 -1.73
C ASP A 31 -9.95 19.93 -1.30
N ASP A 32 -11.27 20.02 -1.40
CA ASP A 32 -12.16 18.90 -1.06
C ASP A 32 -12.80 18.28 -2.33
N GLY A 33 -12.32 18.68 -3.51
CA GLY A 33 -12.68 18.13 -4.81
C GLY A 33 -11.48 17.49 -5.51
N SER A 34 -11.75 16.86 -6.65
CA SER A 34 -10.71 16.16 -7.43
C SER A 34 -9.59 17.07 -7.93
N ASP A 35 -8.38 16.77 -7.52
CA ASP A 35 -7.15 17.49 -7.83
C ASP A 35 -6.15 16.69 -8.67
N PHE A 36 -5.18 17.42 -9.24
CA PHE A 36 -4.05 16.86 -9.98
C PHE A 36 -2.74 17.41 -9.40
N HIS A 37 -1.89 16.53 -8.89
CA HIS A 37 -0.61 16.83 -8.28
C HIS A 37 0.55 16.27 -9.11
N PHE A 38 1.63 17.04 -9.21
CA PHE A 38 2.82 16.69 -9.99
C PHE A 38 4.08 17.15 -9.25
N GLY A 39 4.79 16.21 -8.61
CA GLY A 39 5.94 16.49 -7.74
C GLY A 39 7.15 17.02 -8.52
N GLY A 40 7.74 16.18 -9.38
CA GLY A 40 8.90 16.57 -10.19
C GLY A 40 10.07 15.61 -9.99
N ARG A 41 11.23 16.15 -9.60
CA ARG A 41 12.45 15.36 -9.31
C ARG A 41 13.03 15.60 -7.92
N GLY A 42 12.39 16.43 -7.10
CA GLY A 42 12.78 16.67 -5.71
C GLY A 42 11.91 15.84 -4.76
N GLU A 43 12.24 15.85 -3.47
CA GLU A 43 11.40 15.22 -2.44
C GLU A 43 10.14 16.05 -2.20
N ASP A 44 8.97 15.51 -2.46
CA ASP A 44 7.71 16.25 -2.48
C ASP A 44 6.75 15.82 -1.37
N LEU A 45 5.90 16.75 -0.91
CA LEU A 45 4.79 16.45 -0.01
C LEU A 45 3.46 16.78 -0.70
N VAL A 46 2.62 15.76 -0.90
CA VAL A 46 1.28 15.89 -1.49
C VAL A 46 0.20 15.55 -0.47
N LEU A 47 -0.80 16.44 -0.34
CA LEU A 47 -1.98 16.27 0.49
C LEU A 47 -3.25 16.45 -0.36
N GLY A 48 -3.87 15.37 -0.82
CA GLY A 48 -5.09 15.41 -1.66
C GLY A 48 -6.32 15.88 -0.87
N ARG A 49 -6.46 15.37 0.36
CA ARG A 49 -7.52 15.65 1.35
C ARG A 49 -8.85 15.02 1.01
N GLY A 50 -9.61 15.56 0.06
CA GLY A 50 -10.92 15.04 -0.27
C GLY A 50 -11.19 15.20 -1.75
N GLY A 51 -11.91 14.25 -2.34
CA GLY A 51 -12.06 14.19 -3.79
C GLY A 51 -11.40 12.92 -4.34
N ASN A 52 -11.59 12.64 -5.62
CA ASN A 52 -10.83 11.57 -6.27
C ASN A 52 -9.62 12.23 -6.93
N ASP A 53 -8.45 12.06 -6.34
CA ASP A 53 -7.25 12.79 -6.69
C ASP A 53 -6.31 11.96 -7.56
N PHE A 54 -5.46 12.66 -8.31
CA PHE A 54 -4.38 12.05 -9.07
C PHE A 54 -3.05 12.70 -8.69
N ALA A 55 -2.10 11.91 -8.22
CA ALA A 55 -0.76 12.37 -7.88
C ALA A 55 0.31 11.58 -8.64
N TRP A 56 1.21 12.32 -9.27
CA TRP A 56 2.43 11.79 -9.88
C TRP A 56 3.61 12.44 -9.18
N LEU A 57 4.32 11.71 -8.33
CA LEU A 57 5.35 12.29 -7.44
C LEU A 57 6.66 12.49 -8.21
N GLY A 58 7.17 11.41 -8.84
CA GLY A 58 8.07 11.49 -9.99
C GLY A 58 9.50 11.07 -9.68
N GLY A 59 10.20 11.77 -8.81
CA GLY A 59 11.55 11.36 -8.43
C GLY A 59 11.98 12.06 -7.17
N GLY A 60 12.65 11.35 -6.27
CA GLY A 60 12.90 11.85 -4.91
C GLY A 60 12.16 10.96 -3.93
N ASP A 61 12.49 11.06 -2.65
CA ASP A 61 11.81 10.28 -1.62
C ASP A 61 10.57 11.10 -1.19
N ASP A 62 9.40 10.73 -1.73
CA ASP A 62 8.20 11.54 -1.67
C ASP A 62 7.24 11.11 -0.54
N VAL A 63 6.38 12.02 -0.10
CA VAL A 63 5.28 11.72 0.84
C VAL A 63 3.96 12.13 0.23
N ALA A 64 3.02 11.20 0.09
CA ALA A 64 1.70 11.46 -0.45
C ALA A 64 0.58 10.89 0.42
N LEU A 65 -0.42 11.72 0.72
CA LEU A 65 -1.67 11.32 1.34
C LEU A 65 -2.81 11.62 0.36
N GLY A 66 -3.49 10.58 -0.15
CA GLY A 66 -4.68 10.71 -0.99
C GLY A 66 -5.80 11.38 -0.23
N GLY A 67 -6.27 10.74 0.84
CA GLY A 67 -7.27 11.29 1.75
C GLY A 67 -8.62 10.60 1.60
N LEU A 68 -9.68 11.38 1.39
CA LEU A 68 -11.03 10.84 1.19
C LEU A 68 -11.37 10.80 -0.29
N GLY A 69 -11.71 9.63 -0.81
CA GLY A 69 -12.12 9.44 -2.20
C GLY A 69 -11.36 8.29 -2.82
N ASN A 70 -11.50 8.11 -4.13
CA ASN A 70 -10.81 7.04 -4.85
C ASN A 70 -9.62 7.66 -5.57
N ASP A 71 -8.45 7.54 -4.98
CA ASP A 71 -7.25 8.25 -5.36
C ASP A 71 -6.33 7.38 -6.20
N VAL A 72 -5.52 8.03 -7.04
CA VAL A 72 -4.47 7.38 -7.81
C VAL A 72 -3.15 8.06 -7.51
N VAL A 73 -2.23 7.35 -6.88
CA VAL A 73 -0.91 7.89 -6.53
C VAL A 73 0.18 7.05 -7.17
N ILE A 74 1.13 7.72 -7.83
CA ILE A 74 2.26 7.10 -8.53
C ILE A 74 3.56 7.74 -8.05
N GLY A 75 4.35 7.00 -7.26
CA GLY A 75 5.65 7.44 -6.71
C GLY A 75 6.74 7.61 -7.76
N ASN A 76 6.93 6.58 -8.60
CA ASN A 76 7.94 6.44 -9.65
C ASN A 76 9.36 6.10 -9.19
N ARG A 77 10.11 7.03 -8.59
CA ARG A 77 11.53 6.82 -8.24
C ARG A 77 11.84 7.43 -6.89
N GLY A 78 12.58 6.70 -6.08
CA GLY A 78 12.91 7.11 -4.72
C GLY A 78 12.16 6.22 -3.74
N ASP A 79 12.49 6.35 -2.46
CA ASP A 79 11.88 5.56 -1.40
C ASP A 79 10.63 6.33 -0.91
N ASP A 80 9.46 6.01 -1.46
CA ASP A 80 8.25 6.81 -1.28
C ASP A 80 7.39 6.35 -0.09
N LEU A 81 6.75 7.30 0.59
CA LEU A 81 5.72 7.05 1.61
C LEU A 81 4.35 7.46 1.07
N ILE A 82 3.51 6.49 0.73
CA ILE A 82 2.21 6.73 0.09
C ILE A 82 1.09 6.14 0.93
N SER A 83 0.06 6.93 1.19
CA SER A 83 -1.20 6.46 1.78
C SER A 83 -2.41 6.83 0.92
N GLY A 84 -3.27 5.84 0.64
CA GLY A 84 -4.53 6.03 -0.10
C GLY A 84 -5.55 6.76 0.76
N GLY A 85 -5.92 6.18 1.90
CA GLY A 85 -6.78 6.82 2.88
C GLY A 85 -8.13 6.13 2.97
N SER A 86 -9.20 6.74 2.48
CA SER A 86 -10.54 6.14 2.49
C SER A 86 -11.18 6.22 1.12
N GLY A 87 -11.61 5.10 0.58
CA GLY A 87 -12.17 4.92 -0.75
C GLY A 87 -11.43 3.80 -1.46
N ASN A 88 -11.66 3.57 -2.76
CA ASN A 88 -11.00 2.49 -3.49
C ASN A 88 -9.82 3.05 -4.27
N ASP A 89 -8.64 2.96 -3.68
CA ASP A 89 -7.44 3.64 -4.12
C ASP A 89 -6.59 2.77 -5.06
N THR A 90 -5.71 3.42 -5.80
CA THR A 90 -4.68 2.74 -6.60
C THR A 90 -3.32 3.38 -6.33
N LEU A 91 -2.45 2.62 -5.66
CA LEU A 91 -1.13 3.08 -5.25
C LEU A 91 -0.05 2.34 -6.04
N LEU A 92 0.90 3.07 -6.61
CA LEU A 92 2.06 2.52 -7.32
C LEU A 92 3.32 3.16 -6.75
N GLY A 93 4.18 2.39 -6.07
CA GLY A 93 5.46 2.85 -5.52
C GLY A 93 6.45 3.17 -6.64
N GLY A 94 6.97 2.16 -7.32
CA GLY A 94 7.72 2.28 -8.57
C GLY A 94 9.12 1.71 -8.47
N HIS A 95 10.11 2.56 -8.20
CA HIS A 95 11.51 2.19 -8.03
C HIS A 95 11.99 2.76 -6.71
N GLY A 96 12.54 1.94 -5.83
CA GLY A 96 12.93 2.34 -4.49
C GLY A 96 12.29 1.39 -3.49
N ASP A 97 12.68 1.49 -2.24
CA ASP A 97 12.09 0.72 -1.15
C ASP A 97 10.88 1.52 -0.61
N ASP A 98 9.68 1.24 -1.12
CA ASP A 98 8.48 2.04 -0.89
C ASP A 98 7.67 1.57 0.33
N LEU A 99 6.95 2.48 1.00
CA LEU A 99 5.91 2.17 1.98
C LEU A 99 4.54 2.60 1.46
N LEU A 100 3.68 1.62 1.18
CA LEU A 100 2.32 1.84 0.70
C LEU A 100 1.31 1.45 1.78
N ALA A 101 0.45 2.37 2.21
CA ALA A 101 -0.63 2.11 3.15
C ALA A 101 -1.99 2.36 2.48
N ASP A 102 -2.70 1.29 2.15
CA ASP A 102 -3.92 1.35 1.34
C ASP A 102 -5.05 2.11 2.05
N GLY A 103 -5.41 1.66 3.25
CA GLY A 103 -6.43 2.32 4.07
C GLY A 103 -7.80 1.64 3.94
N ALA A 104 -8.89 2.40 4.05
CA ALA A 104 -10.22 1.81 4.03
C ALA A 104 -10.78 1.79 2.62
N GLY A 105 -11.08 0.63 2.05
CA GLY A 105 -11.31 0.58 0.61
C GLY A 105 -11.48 -0.78 0.00
N ASN A 106 -11.45 -0.84 -1.33
CA ASN A 106 -11.09 -2.07 -2.04
C ASN A 106 -9.98 -1.67 -2.98
N ASP A 107 -8.77 -1.74 -2.45
CA ASP A 107 -7.62 -1.03 -2.92
C ASP A 107 -6.77 -1.91 -3.84
N LYS A 108 -5.91 -1.24 -4.60
CA LYS A 108 -4.93 -1.88 -5.47
C LYS A 108 -3.59 -1.20 -5.30
N SER A 109 -2.69 -1.85 -4.60
CA SER A 109 -1.32 -1.37 -4.48
C SER A 109 -0.32 -2.26 -5.19
N ARG A 110 0.72 -1.62 -5.70
CA ARG A 110 1.90 -2.30 -6.20
C ARG A 110 3.16 -1.58 -5.76
N GLY A 111 4.04 -2.28 -5.04
CA GLY A 111 5.36 -1.79 -4.60
C GLY A 111 6.20 -1.40 -5.81
N GLY A 112 6.71 -2.37 -6.56
CA GLY A 112 7.43 -2.08 -7.80
C GLY A 112 8.75 -2.82 -7.88
N ASN A 113 9.86 -2.09 -7.93
CA ASN A 113 11.19 -2.64 -7.76
C ASN A 113 11.82 -2.05 -6.51
N GLY A 114 12.38 -2.90 -5.67
CA GLY A 114 12.87 -2.52 -4.35
C GLY A 114 12.26 -3.46 -3.32
N ASN A 115 12.64 -3.30 -2.06
CA ASN A 115 12.07 -4.08 -0.97
C ASN A 115 10.94 -3.25 -0.36
N ASP A 116 9.72 -3.53 -0.80
CA ASP A 116 8.56 -2.70 -0.48
C ASP A 116 7.84 -3.19 0.78
N VAL A 117 7.21 -2.26 1.50
CA VAL A 117 6.30 -2.55 2.61
C VAL A 117 4.89 -2.14 2.22
N LEU A 118 4.00 -3.12 2.08
CA LEU A 118 2.60 -2.90 1.74
C LEU A 118 1.75 -3.18 2.98
N VAL A 119 1.15 -2.14 3.54
CA VAL A 119 0.26 -2.19 4.68
C VAL A 119 -1.17 -2.22 4.17
N ASP A 120 -1.79 -3.36 4.41
CA ASP A 120 -3.20 -3.60 4.13
C ASP A 120 -4.08 -2.70 5.02
N GLY A 121 -5.30 -2.47 4.58
CA GLY A 121 -6.28 -1.79 5.40
C GLY A 121 -7.57 -2.59 5.52
N THR A 122 -8.73 -1.92 5.47
CA THR A 122 -10.02 -2.60 5.60
C THR A 122 -10.67 -2.74 4.24
N GLY A 123 -11.35 -3.86 4.01
CA GLY A 123 -12.05 -4.15 2.76
C GLY A 123 -11.24 -5.08 1.86
N SER A 124 -11.70 -5.33 0.63
CA SER A 124 -11.14 -6.40 -0.21
C SER A 124 -10.07 -5.91 -1.18
N ASP A 125 -8.82 -6.09 -0.77
CA ASP A 125 -7.66 -5.45 -1.36
C ASP A 125 -6.82 -6.39 -2.23
N VAL A 126 -6.06 -5.83 -3.17
CA VAL A 126 -5.10 -6.55 -4.00
C VAL A 126 -3.74 -5.88 -3.94
N LEU A 127 -2.83 -6.51 -3.19
CA LEU A 127 -1.49 -6.03 -2.92
C LEU A 127 -0.47 -6.84 -3.74
N HIS A 128 0.39 -6.16 -4.50
CA HIS A 128 1.47 -6.80 -5.25
C HIS A 128 2.83 -6.19 -4.90
N GLY A 129 3.75 -6.99 -4.36
CA GLY A 129 5.08 -6.53 -3.94
C GLY A 129 5.89 -6.08 -5.16
N GLY A 130 6.15 -7.02 -6.08
CA GLY A 130 6.84 -6.71 -7.33
C GLY A 130 8.13 -7.48 -7.44
N ALA A 131 9.24 -6.77 -7.54
CA ALA A 131 10.57 -7.34 -7.59
C ALA A 131 11.39 -6.82 -6.41
N GLY A 132 11.95 -7.73 -5.63
CA GLY A 132 12.64 -7.45 -4.39
C GLY A 132 12.08 -8.33 -3.28
N SER A 133 12.51 -8.09 -2.05
CA SER A 133 12.03 -8.84 -0.89
C SER A 133 10.99 -8.03 -0.16
N ASP A 134 9.73 -8.30 -0.45
CA ASP A 134 8.62 -7.45 -0.03
C ASP A 134 8.00 -7.94 1.28
N VAL A 135 7.42 -7.01 2.04
CA VAL A 135 6.69 -7.29 3.28
C VAL A 135 5.25 -6.83 3.14
N PHE A 136 4.33 -7.77 3.26
CA PHE A 136 2.90 -7.47 3.37
C PHE A 136 2.51 -7.51 4.83
N LEU A 137 1.86 -6.45 5.31
CA LEU A 137 1.35 -6.36 6.66
C LEU A 137 -0.17 -6.42 6.65
N PHE A 138 -0.72 -7.56 7.07
CA PHE A 138 -2.14 -7.71 7.38
C PHE A 138 -2.37 -7.46 8.86
N THR A 139 -3.40 -6.70 9.22
CA THR A 139 -3.80 -6.48 10.61
C THR A 139 -5.25 -6.92 10.79
N GLN A 140 -5.49 -7.88 11.68
CA GLN A 140 -6.84 -8.34 12.01
C GLN A 140 -7.64 -7.17 12.62
N ALA A 141 -8.78 -6.88 12.01
CA ALA A 141 -9.54 -5.66 12.25
C ALA A 141 -10.35 -5.67 13.56
N GLU A 142 -9.72 -5.29 14.67
CA GLU A 142 -10.38 -4.51 15.73
C GLU A 142 -9.71 -3.14 15.98
N LEU A 143 -8.51 -2.90 15.44
CA LEU A 143 -7.76 -1.66 15.71
C LEU A 143 -8.35 -0.40 15.03
N TYR A 144 -9.14 -0.55 13.96
CA TYR A 144 -9.68 0.57 13.15
C TYR A 144 -11.21 0.57 12.96
N GLY A 145 -11.98 -0.02 13.89
CA GLY A 145 -13.37 0.41 14.08
C GLY A 145 -14.41 0.04 13.03
N GLY A 146 -14.22 -1.05 12.27
CA GLY A 146 -15.33 -1.88 11.81
C GLY A 146 -15.50 -2.04 10.31
N GLU A 147 -15.28 -3.25 9.83
CA GLU A 147 -16.29 -4.12 9.23
C GLU A 147 -15.93 -5.55 9.69
N THR A 148 -16.85 -6.24 10.37
CA THR A 148 -16.63 -7.59 10.87
C THR A 148 -16.95 -8.60 9.76
N GLY A 149 -16.10 -8.67 8.76
CA GLY A 149 -16.16 -9.63 7.67
C GLY A 149 -14.75 -10.07 7.28
N ALA A 150 -14.57 -11.35 6.96
CA ALA A 150 -13.34 -11.79 6.32
C ALA A 150 -13.23 -11.09 4.96
N ASP A 151 -12.31 -10.15 4.86
CA ASP A 151 -11.97 -9.47 3.61
C ASP A 151 -11.36 -10.47 2.61
N ASN A 152 -11.56 -10.27 1.30
CA ASN A 152 -11.02 -11.19 0.30
C ASN A 152 -9.64 -10.76 -0.19
N ASN A 153 -8.72 -10.54 0.74
CA ASN A 153 -7.44 -9.89 0.45
C ASN A 153 -6.52 -10.81 -0.34
N ARG A 154 -5.93 -10.24 -1.38
CA ARG A 154 -5.06 -10.96 -2.30
C ARG A 154 -3.65 -10.38 -2.28
N PHE A 155 -2.72 -11.15 -1.74
CA PHE A 155 -1.30 -10.79 -1.69
C PHE A 155 -0.51 -11.54 -2.76
N ILE A 156 0.35 -10.83 -3.47
CA ILE A 156 1.18 -11.37 -4.54
C ILE A 156 2.59 -10.85 -4.31
N GLY A 157 3.51 -11.69 -3.84
CA GLY A 157 4.90 -11.27 -3.61
C GLY A 157 5.57 -10.85 -4.92
N GLY A 158 5.91 -11.83 -5.73
CA GLY A 158 6.45 -11.59 -7.07
C GLY A 158 7.81 -12.25 -7.22
N GLY A 159 8.85 -11.46 -7.46
CA GLY A 159 10.20 -11.97 -7.57
C GLY A 159 11.05 -11.54 -6.39
N GLY A 160 11.58 -12.50 -5.63
CA GLY A 160 12.47 -12.24 -4.51
C GLY A 160 12.12 -13.17 -3.35
N HIS A 161 12.21 -12.67 -2.12
CA HIS A 161 11.79 -13.41 -0.93
C HIS A 161 10.80 -12.57 -0.14
N ASP A 162 9.54 -12.94 -0.24
CA ASP A 162 8.42 -12.14 0.20
C ASP A 162 7.85 -12.70 1.52
N THR A 163 7.50 -11.79 2.42
CA THR A 163 6.99 -12.11 3.75
C THR A 163 5.57 -11.59 3.92
N LEU A 164 4.66 -12.46 4.31
CA LEU A 164 3.33 -12.07 4.80
C LEU A 164 3.35 -12.06 6.33
N VAL A 165 3.18 -10.88 6.91
CA VAL A 165 3.05 -10.68 8.35
C VAL A 165 1.57 -10.60 8.70
N LEU A 166 1.11 -11.53 9.52
CA LEU A 166 -0.23 -11.55 10.09
C LEU A 166 -0.14 -11.00 11.51
N ARG A 167 -0.60 -9.76 11.71
CA ARG A 167 -0.82 -9.21 13.05
C ARG A 167 -2.21 -9.57 13.50
N LEU A 168 -2.27 -10.42 14.51
CA LEU A 168 -3.51 -10.88 15.10
C LEU A 168 -3.69 -10.25 16.49
N GLU A 169 -4.90 -10.29 17.00
CA GLU A 169 -5.18 -9.89 18.38
C GLU A 169 -4.42 -10.78 19.38
N GLU A 170 -4.18 -10.26 20.59
CA GLU A 170 -3.37 -10.93 21.64
C GLU A 170 -3.87 -12.35 21.95
N ASP A 171 -5.19 -12.56 21.95
CA ASP A 171 -5.83 -13.83 22.26
C ASP A 171 -6.37 -14.56 21.02
N ALA A 172 -6.04 -14.10 19.81
CA ALA A 172 -6.48 -14.75 18.59
C ALA A 172 -5.80 -16.12 18.42
N ASP A 173 -6.59 -17.13 18.06
CA ASP A 173 -6.02 -18.40 17.65
C ASP A 173 -5.19 -18.22 16.37
N ILE A 174 -4.10 -18.98 16.24
CA ILE A 174 -3.35 -19.06 15.00
C ILE A 174 -4.29 -19.59 13.90
N PRO A 175 -4.47 -18.87 12.78
CA PRO A 175 -5.42 -19.27 11.75
C PRO A 175 -4.94 -20.53 11.02
N ASP A 176 -5.89 -21.27 10.46
CA ASP A 176 -5.58 -22.40 9.61
C ASP A 176 -4.96 -21.91 8.28
N ILE A 177 -3.71 -22.29 8.03
CA ILE A 177 -2.97 -21.91 6.81
C ILE A 177 -2.88 -23.14 5.90
N GLU A 178 -3.54 -23.05 4.74
CA GLU A 178 -3.54 -24.09 3.72
C GLU A 178 -2.59 -23.76 2.57
N PHE A 179 -1.69 -24.70 2.25
CA PHE A 179 -0.78 -24.60 1.10
C PHE A 179 -1.36 -25.39 -0.09
N GLY A 180 -1.84 -24.65 -1.09
CA GLY A 180 -2.39 -25.16 -2.34
C GLY A 180 -1.38 -25.29 -3.48
N ARG A 181 -1.84 -25.82 -4.62
CA ARG A 181 -0.99 -26.01 -5.82
C ARG A 181 -0.50 -24.69 -6.40
N GLY A 182 0.74 -24.71 -6.91
CA GLY A 182 1.35 -23.57 -7.59
C GLY A 182 1.64 -22.39 -6.65
N GLY A 183 2.08 -22.69 -5.42
CA GLY A 183 2.43 -21.69 -4.41
C GLY A 183 1.26 -20.84 -3.93
N LYS A 184 0.01 -21.33 -4.08
CA LYS A 184 -1.16 -20.65 -3.51
C LYS A 184 -1.18 -20.93 -2.00
N ILE A 185 -1.38 -19.90 -1.20
CA ILE A 185 -1.67 -19.99 0.23
C ILE A 185 -3.09 -19.48 0.43
N THR A 186 -3.86 -20.14 1.29
CA THR A 186 -5.18 -19.69 1.73
C THR A 186 -5.26 -19.69 3.24
N ILE A 187 -5.82 -18.63 3.79
CA ILE A 187 -6.07 -18.46 5.23
C ILE A 187 -7.55 -18.08 5.34
N ASP A 188 -8.41 -19.08 5.25
CA ASP A 188 -9.84 -18.89 5.02
C ASP A 188 -10.52 -18.14 6.17
N ASP A 189 -10.04 -18.33 7.42
CA ASP A 189 -10.53 -17.63 8.61
C ASP A 189 -10.30 -16.12 8.54
N LEU A 190 -9.28 -15.68 7.80
CA LEU A 190 -8.95 -14.27 7.57
C LEU A 190 -9.35 -13.79 6.16
N GLY A 191 -9.91 -14.66 5.33
CA GLY A 191 -10.26 -14.38 3.93
C GLY A 191 -9.05 -14.10 3.01
N ILE A 192 -7.84 -14.49 3.43
CA ILE A 192 -6.62 -14.19 2.70
C ILE A 192 -6.34 -15.26 1.63
N THR A 193 -5.99 -14.82 0.43
CA THR A 193 -5.32 -15.65 -0.58
C THR A 193 -3.99 -15.03 -0.98
N ALA A 194 -2.90 -15.78 -0.80
CA ALA A 194 -1.57 -15.30 -1.18
C ALA A 194 -0.89 -16.18 -2.22
N ARG A 195 0.08 -15.60 -2.95
CA ARG A 195 0.95 -16.31 -3.90
C ARG A 195 2.34 -15.70 -3.93
N GLY A 196 3.35 -16.54 -4.16
CA GLY A 196 4.75 -16.11 -4.18
C GLY A 196 5.16 -15.51 -2.85
N ILE A 197 4.78 -16.18 -1.75
CA ILE A 197 5.18 -15.81 -0.39
C ILE A 197 6.07 -16.94 0.12
N GLU A 198 7.28 -16.60 0.52
CA GLU A 198 8.28 -17.55 1.01
C GLU A 198 8.24 -17.68 2.55
N LYS A 199 7.71 -16.65 3.22
CA LYS A 199 7.66 -16.60 4.68
C LYS A 199 6.32 -16.08 5.17
N ILE A 200 5.76 -16.75 6.18
CA ILE A 200 4.64 -16.22 6.95
C ILE A 200 5.12 -16.00 8.37
N GLU A 201 4.95 -14.79 8.86
CA GLU A 201 5.17 -14.42 10.25
C GLU A 201 3.82 -14.15 10.90
N ILE A 202 3.55 -14.83 12.00
CA ILE A 202 2.35 -14.58 12.80
C ILE A 202 2.81 -13.91 14.07
N VAL A 203 2.17 -12.80 14.37
CA VAL A 203 2.48 -11.93 15.48
C VAL A 203 1.21 -11.72 16.28
N HIS A 204 1.21 -12.16 17.54
CA HIS A 204 0.15 -11.86 18.50
C HIS A 204 0.53 -10.64 19.33
N GLY A 205 -0.45 -9.80 19.66
CA GLY A 205 -0.25 -8.72 20.61
C GLY A 205 0.63 -7.57 20.08
N LEU A 206 1.01 -6.65 20.96
CA LEU A 206 1.42 -5.29 20.56
C LEU A 206 2.93 -5.05 20.45
N ASP A 207 3.27 -4.16 19.49
CA ASP A 207 4.07 -2.95 19.77
C ASP A 207 3.96 -1.81 18.70
N LEU A 208 3.65 -0.57 19.14
CA LEU A 208 4.43 0.67 18.88
C LEU A 208 4.99 1.31 20.19
N ALA A 209 4.75 0.69 21.36
CA ALA A 209 5.23 1.19 22.66
C ALA A 209 5.62 0.13 23.73
N GLY A 210 5.95 -1.11 23.38
CA GLY A 210 6.75 -1.98 24.24
C GLY A 210 6.12 -3.27 24.76
N THR A 211 6.20 -4.34 23.96
CA THR A 211 6.22 -5.78 24.35
C THR A 211 4.89 -6.46 24.77
N GLU A 212 4.67 -7.78 24.68
CA GLU A 212 5.46 -8.95 24.23
C GLU A 212 4.95 -9.46 22.86
N LEU A 213 5.86 -9.94 22.00
CA LEU A 213 5.57 -10.49 20.66
C LEU A 213 5.82 -12.01 20.72
N GLU A 214 4.77 -12.83 20.66
CA GLU A 214 4.93 -14.24 20.30
C GLU A 214 5.04 -14.32 18.77
N ASN A 215 6.27 -14.51 18.29
CA ASN A 215 6.54 -14.68 16.86
C ASN A 215 6.51 -16.17 16.52
N HIS A 216 5.50 -16.56 15.75
CA HIS A 216 5.48 -17.85 15.08
C HIS A 216 5.95 -17.64 13.64
N THR A 217 7.18 -18.05 13.34
CA THR A 217 7.67 -18.06 11.97
C THR A 217 7.41 -19.42 11.36
N LEU A 218 6.59 -19.48 10.32
CA LEU A 218 6.52 -20.64 9.45
C LEU A 218 7.62 -20.49 8.39
N ALA A 219 8.86 -20.66 8.82
CA ALA A 219 10.02 -20.63 7.93
C ALA A 219 10.18 -22.00 7.26
N GLU A 220 10.04 -22.04 5.94
CA GLU A 220 10.57 -23.10 5.06
C GLU A 220 10.11 -24.55 5.31
N GLU A 221 9.08 -24.83 6.11
CA GLU A 221 8.58 -26.21 6.24
C GLU A 221 7.89 -26.74 4.96
N ALA A 222 7.54 -25.85 4.02
CA ALA A 222 6.98 -26.22 2.72
C ALA A 222 8.04 -26.72 1.71
N MET A 223 9.34 -26.41 1.87
CA MET A 223 10.39 -26.99 1.02
C MET A 223 10.56 -28.50 1.26
N LEU A 224 10.14 -29.01 2.42
CA LEU A 224 10.22 -30.45 2.74
C LEU A 224 9.21 -31.31 1.98
N TRP A 225 8.16 -30.71 1.39
CA TRP A 225 7.07 -31.44 0.73
C TRP A 225 7.10 -31.40 -0.80
N GLY A 226 8.12 -30.79 -1.41
CA GLY A 226 8.44 -31.03 -2.82
C GLY A 226 7.36 -30.67 -3.84
N PHE A 227 6.62 -29.58 -3.63
CA PHE A 227 5.72 -29.02 -4.65
C PHE A 227 6.40 -27.89 -5.43
N ILE A 228 7.35 -28.26 -6.29
CA ILE A 228 7.72 -27.51 -7.51
C ILE A 228 7.53 -28.45 -8.69
#